data_AF-A0A1L9TL41-F1
#
_entry.id   AF-A0A1L9TL41-F1
#
_cell.length_a   1.000
_cell.length_b   1.000
_cell.length_c   1.000
_cell.angle_alpha   90.00
_cell.angle_beta   90.00
_cell.angle_gamma   90.00
#
_symmetry.space_group_name_H-M   'P 1'
#
loop_
_entity.id
_entity.type
_entity.pdbx_description
1 polymer ?
#
loop_
_entity_poly.entity_id
_entity_poly.type
_entity_poly.pdbx_seq_one_letter_code
_entity_poly.pdbx_strand_id
1 'polypeptide(L)'
;MYTFKIISGFAILTTASQAAQVNRPAIKDSTVMRSTVSCTDCPDNDCYQCTYGSGDKLRANTGGLAWIRSIVGFKIPEEVDSSTITQCTVQFPAFTRLPEYGFNLTVSPAVSSDWDEATVNGNNAPPSTDAINIFPVPALTNPPLLDITDACKAAGDDGQFSIYIGAEFGSFEIWSKDSGNPAVLHISHD
;
A
#
# COMPACT_ATOMS: atom_id res chain seq x y z
N MET A 1 -69.65 -29.25 -0.77
CA MET A 1 -68.89 -28.32 0.09
C MET A 1 -67.47 -28.85 0.22
N TYR A 2 -66.49 -28.24 -0.46
CA TYR A 2 -65.08 -28.61 -0.37
C TYR A 2 -64.32 -27.48 0.33
N THR A 3 -63.73 -27.79 1.48
CA THR A 3 -63.01 -26.85 2.33
C THR A 3 -61.52 -26.86 1.93
N PHE A 4 -61.06 -25.79 1.27
CA PHE A 4 -59.63 -25.58 1.00
C PHE A 4 -58.95 -25.03 2.26
N LYS A 5 -58.03 -25.81 2.85
CA LYS A 5 -57.12 -25.33 3.90
C LYS A 5 -55.93 -24.64 3.23
N ILE A 6 -55.80 -23.34 3.45
CA ILE A 6 -54.62 -22.55 3.05
C ILE A 6 -53.59 -22.70 4.16
N ILE A 7 -52.46 -23.35 3.84
CA ILE A 7 -51.28 -23.42 4.70
C ILE A 7 -50.46 -22.16 4.42
N SER A 8 -50.42 -21.22 5.37
CA SER A 8 -49.51 -20.06 5.30
C SER A 8 -48.11 -20.47 5.75
N GLY A 9 -47.18 -20.55 4.80
CA GLY A 9 -45.75 -20.73 5.09
C GLY A 9 -45.10 -19.38 5.41
N PHE A 10 -44.55 -19.25 6.62
CA PHE A 10 -43.71 -18.12 7.02
C PHE A 10 -42.32 -18.30 6.37
N ALA A 11 -41.99 -17.45 5.39
CA ALA A 11 -40.65 -17.40 4.82
C ALA A 11 -39.74 -16.56 5.73
N ILE A 12 -38.78 -17.20 6.39
CA ILE A 12 -37.73 -16.52 7.16
C ILE A 12 -36.70 -16.01 6.14
N LEU A 13 -36.68 -14.69 5.93
CA LEU A 13 -35.63 -14.00 5.17
C LEU A 13 -34.39 -13.90 6.06
N THR A 14 -33.45 -14.83 5.89
CA THR A 14 -32.08 -14.67 6.39
C THR A 14 -31.40 -13.57 5.56
N THR A 15 -31.26 -12.37 6.11
CA THR A 15 -30.40 -11.34 5.53
C THR A 15 -28.95 -11.78 5.72
N ALA A 16 -28.32 -12.27 4.65
CA ALA A 16 -26.88 -12.42 4.61
C ALA A 16 -26.28 -11.01 4.70
N SER A 17 -25.62 -10.69 5.82
CA SER A 17 -24.81 -9.47 5.92
C SER A 17 -23.66 -9.64 4.93
N GLN A 18 -23.71 -8.92 3.81
CA GLN A 18 -22.56 -8.84 2.91
C GLN A 18 -21.61 -7.80 3.52
N ALA A 19 -20.38 -8.20 3.82
CA ALA A 19 -19.32 -7.28 4.23
C ALA A 19 -19.25 -6.14 3.20
N ALA A 20 -19.35 -4.90 3.67
CA ALA A 20 -19.25 -3.74 2.82
C ALA A 20 -17.79 -3.59 2.37
N GLN A 21 -17.60 -3.24 1.10
CA GLN A 21 -16.27 -3.05 0.53
C GLN A 21 -16.13 -1.64 -0.02
N VAL A 22 -15.02 -0.98 0.35
CA VAL A 22 -14.67 0.36 -0.12
C VAL A 22 -13.29 0.34 -0.75
N ASN A 23 -13.16 1.01 -1.90
CA ASN A 23 -11.89 1.16 -2.61
C ASN A 23 -11.46 2.63 -2.60
N ARG A 24 -10.18 2.88 -2.31
CA ARG A 24 -9.59 4.23 -2.33
C ARG A 24 -8.20 4.21 -2.98
N PRO A 25 -7.89 5.14 -3.91
CA PRO A 25 -6.54 5.26 -4.42
C PRO A 25 -5.60 5.78 -3.33
N ALA A 26 -4.30 5.54 -3.49
CA ALA A 26 -3.26 6.20 -2.71
C ALA A 26 -3.39 7.72 -2.84
N ILE A 27 -3.26 8.42 -1.71
CA ILE A 27 -3.33 9.88 -1.67
C ILE A 27 -1.96 10.53 -1.84
N LYS A 28 -0.90 9.74 -1.61
CA LYS A 28 0.49 10.14 -1.82
C LYS A 28 1.42 8.94 -1.99
N ASP A 29 2.47 9.07 -2.78
CA ASP A 29 3.58 8.14 -2.87
C ASP A 29 4.92 8.86 -3.15
N SER A 30 6.03 8.23 -2.77
CA SER A 30 7.37 8.73 -3.09
C SER A 30 8.40 7.63 -2.98
N THR A 31 9.46 7.71 -3.79
CA THR A 31 10.67 6.92 -3.57
C THR A 31 11.54 7.61 -2.52
N VAL A 32 11.92 6.89 -1.47
CA VAL A 32 12.88 7.31 -0.45
C VAL A 32 14.21 6.63 -0.72
N MET A 33 15.17 7.40 -1.22
CA MET A 33 16.52 6.93 -1.49
C MET A 33 17.46 7.27 -0.35
N ARG A 34 18.18 6.26 0.14
CA ARG A 34 19.30 6.43 1.08
C ARG A 34 20.52 5.75 0.48
N SER A 35 21.47 6.53 -0.03
CA SER A 35 22.68 5.98 -0.62
C SER A 35 23.89 6.83 -0.29
N THR A 36 25.03 6.17 -0.06
CA THR A 36 26.30 6.83 0.23
C THR A 36 27.08 7.22 -1.02
N VAL A 37 26.55 6.92 -2.21
CA VAL A 37 27.12 7.38 -3.49
C VAL A 37 26.74 8.83 -3.75
N SER A 38 27.41 9.47 -4.70
CA SER A 38 27.05 10.82 -5.14
C SER A 38 25.91 10.78 -6.17
N CYS A 39 24.90 11.64 -6.01
CA CYS A 39 23.80 11.82 -6.94
C CYS A 39 23.83 13.24 -7.53
N THR A 40 24.34 13.43 -8.74
CA THR A 40 24.54 14.75 -9.35
C THR A 40 23.27 15.57 -9.55
N ASP A 41 22.14 14.89 -9.65
CA ASP A 41 20.84 15.52 -9.91
C ASP A 41 20.13 15.94 -8.61
N CYS A 42 20.78 15.75 -7.46
CA CYS A 42 20.21 16.03 -6.15
C CYS A 42 20.92 17.18 -5.45
N PRO A 43 20.24 17.87 -4.52
CA PRO A 43 20.87 18.93 -3.73
C PRO A 43 22.17 18.45 -3.09
N ASP A 44 23.21 19.30 -3.16
CA ASP A 44 24.57 19.02 -2.66
C ASP A 44 25.26 17.77 -3.22
N ASN A 45 24.73 17.21 -4.32
CA ASN A 45 25.09 15.89 -4.83
C ASN A 45 24.84 14.73 -3.85
N ASP A 46 23.94 14.94 -2.88
CA ASP A 46 23.62 13.99 -1.82
C ASP A 46 22.34 13.20 -2.15
N CYS A 47 22.49 11.89 -2.30
CA CYS A 47 21.38 10.98 -2.60
C CYS A 47 20.29 10.97 -1.51
N TYR A 48 20.60 11.38 -0.27
CA TYR A 48 19.62 11.50 0.80
C TYR A 48 18.70 12.70 0.65
N GLN A 49 19.08 13.70 -0.15
CA GLN A 49 18.31 14.93 -0.34
C GLN A 49 17.39 14.90 -1.56
N CYS A 50 17.49 13.87 -2.41
CA CYS A 50 16.62 13.71 -3.57
C CYS A 50 15.16 13.53 -3.16
N THR A 51 14.26 14.29 -3.79
CA THR A 51 12.80 14.18 -3.63
C THR A 51 12.19 13.55 -4.88
N TYR A 52 11.39 12.49 -4.70
CA TYR A 52 10.79 11.74 -5.81
C TYR A 52 9.26 11.66 -5.75
N GLY A 53 8.58 12.48 -4.95
CA GLY A 53 7.13 12.37 -4.72
C GLY A 53 6.22 12.77 -5.89
N SER A 54 6.80 13.19 -7.01
CA SER A 54 6.07 13.43 -8.28
C SER A 54 6.63 12.59 -9.43
N GLY A 55 7.41 11.56 -9.12
CA GLY A 55 7.98 10.65 -10.12
C GLY A 55 6.90 9.74 -10.69
N ASP A 56 7.05 9.31 -11.95
CA ASP A 56 6.13 8.37 -12.61
C ASP A 56 6.29 6.93 -12.13
N LYS A 57 7.32 6.66 -11.31
CA LYS A 57 7.68 5.33 -10.85
C LYS A 57 8.09 5.33 -9.39
N LEU A 58 7.70 4.26 -8.72
CA LEU A 58 8.16 3.89 -7.38
C LEU A 58 9.25 2.83 -7.51
N ARG A 59 10.32 2.97 -6.74
CA ARG A 59 11.49 2.10 -6.79
C ARG A 59 11.74 1.44 -5.45
N ALA A 60 12.28 0.23 -5.52
CA ALA A 60 12.93 -0.41 -4.39
C ALA A 60 14.25 -1.01 -4.83
N ASN A 61 15.24 -0.94 -3.95
CA ASN A 61 16.53 -1.59 -4.13
C ASN A 61 17.12 -1.92 -2.76
N THR A 62 17.40 -3.19 -2.56
CA THR A 62 18.15 -3.69 -1.42
C THR A 62 19.41 -4.39 -1.94
N GLY A 63 20.55 -3.70 -1.86
CA GLY A 63 21.84 -4.21 -2.26
C GLY A 63 22.86 -3.11 -2.56
N GLY A 64 24.15 -3.44 -2.43
CA GLY A 64 25.23 -2.48 -2.68
C GLY A 64 25.29 -1.33 -1.66
N LEU A 65 25.55 -0.12 -2.15
CA LEU A 65 25.68 1.12 -1.34
C LEU A 65 24.38 1.93 -1.28
N ALA A 66 23.25 1.35 -1.69
CA ALA A 66 21.95 2.02 -1.76
C ALA A 66 20.86 1.19 -1.07
N TRP A 67 20.08 1.88 -0.24
CA TRP A 67 18.86 1.37 0.37
C TRP A 67 17.70 2.24 -0.11
N ILE A 68 16.92 1.71 -1.04
CA ILE A 68 15.82 2.42 -1.69
C ILE A 68 14.53 1.70 -1.36
N ARG A 69 13.56 2.42 -0.81
CA ARG A 69 12.19 1.96 -0.57
C ARG A 69 11.23 3.01 -1.08
N SER A 70 10.00 2.63 -1.39
CA SER A 70 8.95 3.59 -1.68
C SER A 70 7.98 3.67 -0.51
N ILE A 71 7.55 4.88 -0.15
CA ILE A 71 6.52 5.13 0.85
C ILE A 71 5.22 5.48 0.13
N VAL A 72 4.10 4.93 0.60
CA VAL A 72 2.78 5.13 0.01
C VAL A 72 1.78 5.38 1.13
N GLY A 73 1.04 6.48 1.02
CA GLY A 73 0.05 6.94 1.99
C GLY A 73 -1.38 6.72 1.49
N PHE A 74 -2.23 6.29 2.41
CA PHE A 74 -3.65 6.05 2.20
C PHE A 74 -4.48 6.78 3.26
N LYS A 75 -5.77 6.96 2.98
CA LYS A 75 -6.74 7.47 3.92
C LYS A 75 -7.96 6.56 3.96
N ILE A 76 -8.32 6.11 5.15
CA ILE A 76 -9.59 5.43 5.42
C ILE A 76 -10.71 6.47 5.27
N PRO A 77 -11.78 6.17 4.53
CA PRO A 77 -12.92 7.07 4.39
C PRO A 77 -13.56 7.38 5.74
N GLU A 78 -14.05 8.60 5.95
CA GLU A 78 -14.66 9.03 7.22
C GLU A 78 -15.95 8.25 7.55
N GLU A 79 -16.58 7.68 6.53
CA GLU A 79 -17.75 6.81 6.67
C GLU A 79 -17.43 5.38 7.15
N VAL A 80 -16.15 4.97 7.18
CA VAL A 80 -15.73 3.64 7.62
C VAL A 80 -15.18 3.72 9.04
N ASP A 81 -15.87 3.06 9.98
CA ASP A 81 -15.38 2.89 11.35
C ASP A 81 -14.21 1.89 11.36
N SER A 82 -13.04 2.33 11.86
CA SER A 82 -11.84 1.50 11.92
C SER A 82 -12.02 0.23 12.77
N SER A 83 -12.95 0.26 13.74
CA SER A 83 -13.26 -0.88 14.59
C SER A 83 -14.05 -1.99 13.87
N THR A 84 -14.73 -1.67 12.76
CA THR A 84 -15.47 -2.66 11.96
C THR A 84 -14.67 -3.19 10.77
N ILE A 85 -13.46 -2.68 10.54
CA ILE A 85 -12.56 -3.18 9.51
C ILE A 85 -12.20 -4.64 9.79
N THR A 86 -12.57 -5.52 8.86
CA THR A 86 -12.22 -6.94 8.91
C THR A 86 -10.95 -7.23 8.12
N GLN A 87 -10.72 -6.51 7.01
CA GLN A 87 -9.54 -6.69 6.17
C GLN A 87 -9.19 -5.41 5.41
N CYS A 88 -7.89 -5.11 5.28
CA CYS A 88 -7.40 -4.16 4.30
C CYS A 88 -6.34 -4.81 3.41
N THR A 89 -6.50 -4.65 2.10
CA THR A 89 -5.49 -5.08 1.13
C THR A 89 -5.12 -3.96 0.19
N VAL A 90 -3.88 -3.97 -0.32
CA VAL A 90 -3.43 -3.01 -1.33
C VAL A 90 -3.09 -3.73 -2.61
N GLN A 91 -3.69 -3.27 -3.70
CA GLN A 91 -3.32 -3.64 -5.06
C GLN A 91 -2.35 -2.59 -5.61
N PHE A 92 -1.10 -2.98 -5.79
CA PHE A 92 -0.13 -2.16 -6.50
C PHE A 92 -0.27 -2.31 -8.02
N PRO A 93 0.13 -1.28 -8.79
CA PRO A 93 0.23 -1.39 -10.25
C PRO A 93 1.20 -2.48 -10.69
N ALA A 94 1.15 -2.81 -11.97
CA ALA A 94 2.12 -3.70 -12.59
C ALA A 94 3.56 -3.17 -12.44
N PHE A 95 4.53 -4.08 -12.42
CA PHE A 95 5.93 -3.69 -12.58
C PHE A 95 6.14 -3.05 -13.95
N THR A 96 7.04 -2.07 -14.03
CA THR A 96 7.41 -1.46 -15.33
C THR A 96 8.18 -2.45 -16.20
N ARG A 97 8.85 -3.42 -15.56
CA ARG A 97 9.45 -4.62 -16.16
C ARG A 97 9.21 -5.80 -15.23
N LEU A 98 8.67 -6.88 -15.76
CA LEU A 98 8.45 -8.09 -14.99
C LEU A 98 9.79 -8.67 -14.48
N PRO A 99 9.85 -9.14 -13.22
CA PRO A 99 11.05 -9.73 -12.65
C PRO A 99 11.36 -11.06 -13.35
N GLU A 100 12.62 -11.28 -13.76
CA GLU A 100 13.02 -12.54 -14.41
C GLU A 100 13.18 -13.70 -13.43
N TYR A 101 13.34 -13.37 -12.15
CA TYR A 101 13.49 -14.32 -11.04
C TYR A 101 12.49 -13.98 -9.95
N GLY A 102 12.08 -14.99 -9.19
CA GLY A 102 11.23 -14.74 -8.02
C GLY A 102 11.99 -13.99 -6.94
N PHE A 103 11.29 -13.11 -6.21
CA PHE A 103 11.87 -12.35 -5.10
C PHE A 103 10.82 -12.11 -4.00
N ASN A 104 11.29 -11.59 -2.87
CA ASN A 104 10.43 -11.24 -1.74
C ASN A 104 10.20 -9.73 -1.70
N LEU A 105 8.95 -9.31 -1.88
CA LEU A 105 8.49 -7.94 -1.66
C LEU A 105 8.23 -7.76 -0.16
N THR A 106 8.72 -6.69 0.42
CA THR A 106 8.52 -6.36 1.83
C THR A 106 7.56 -5.20 1.99
N VAL A 107 6.70 -5.28 3.00
CA VAL A 107 5.82 -4.19 3.43
C VAL A 107 6.06 -3.91 4.89
N SER A 108 6.25 -2.64 5.24
CA SER A 108 6.40 -2.20 6.63
C SER A 108 5.57 -0.95 6.88
N PRO A 109 4.76 -0.89 7.94
CA PRO A 109 4.10 0.37 8.34
C PRO A 109 5.13 1.48 8.57
N ALA A 110 4.80 2.71 8.18
CA ALA A 110 5.52 3.90 8.61
C ALA A 110 4.99 4.36 9.98
N VAL A 111 5.86 4.94 10.80
CA VAL A 111 5.49 5.43 12.14
C VAL A 111 4.58 6.66 12.08
N SER A 112 4.62 7.42 10.99
CA SER A 112 3.75 8.58 10.75
C SER A 112 3.38 8.68 9.28
N SER A 113 2.22 9.31 9.03
CA SER A 113 1.73 9.66 7.69
C SER A 113 1.74 11.17 7.44
N ASP A 114 2.42 11.99 8.24
CA ASP A 114 2.39 13.45 8.12
C ASP A 114 3.37 14.01 7.09
N TRP A 115 4.05 13.12 6.35
CA TRP A 115 5.05 13.48 5.36
C TRP A 115 4.42 14.12 4.11
N ASP A 116 5.20 14.95 3.41
CA ASP A 116 4.80 15.67 2.20
C ASP A 116 5.56 15.13 0.99
N GLU A 117 4.85 14.75 -0.08
CA GLU A 117 5.43 14.27 -1.35
C GLU A 117 6.48 15.24 -1.92
N ALA A 118 6.24 16.54 -1.80
CA ALA A 118 7.10 17.57 -2.38
C ALA A 118 8.46 17.68 -1.68
N THR A 119 8.58 17.18 -0.45
CA THR A 119 9.79 17.37 0.36
C THR A 119 10.36 16.09 0.96
N VAL A 120 9.62 14.97 0.95
CA VAL A 120 10.07 13.72 1.53
C VAL A 120 11.29 13.17 0.79
N ASN A 121 12.32 12.83 1.55
CA ASN A 121 13.60 12.34 1.07
C ASN A 121 14.26 11.40 2.09
N GLY A 122 15.48 10.93 1.80
CA GLY A 122 16.22 10.03 2.67
C GLY A 122 16.45 10.56 4.09
N ASN A 123 16.55 11.89 4.26
CA ASN A 123 16.83 12.55 5.54
C ASN A 123 15.60 12.75 6.42
N ASN A 124 14.44 13.08 5.84
CA ASN A 124 13.24 13.44 6.61
C ASN A 124 12.10 12.41 6.54
N ALA A 125 12.23 11.35 5.72
CA ALA A 125 11.19 10.34 5.64
C ALA A 125 10.96 9.66 7.00
N PRO A 126 9.69 9.44 7.40
CA PRO A 126 9.37 8.85 8.69
C PRO A 126 9.96 7.45 8.80
N PRO A 127 10.43 7.01 9.98
CA PRO A 127 10.91 5.65 10.14
C PRO A 127 9.80 4.63 9.85
N SER A 128 10.19 3.42 9.44
CA SER A 128 9.28 2.27 9.43
C SER A 128 9.23 1.65 10.83
N THR A 129 8.13 0.98 11.16
CA THR A 129 8.04 0.10 12.33
C THR A 129 8.89 -1.16 12.14
N ASP A 130 9.08 -1.93 13.20
CA ASP A 130 9.72 -3.25 13.14
C ASP A 130 8.82 -4.35 12.53
N ALA A 131 7.52 -4.07 12.33
CA ALA A 131 6.61 -4.97 11.64
C ALA A 131 6.95 -5.04 10.14
N ILE A 132 7.24 -6.24 9.66
CA ILE A 132 7.56 -6.51 8.25
C ILE A 132 6.75 -7.71 7.78
N ASN A 133 5.91 -7.49 6.78
CA ASN A 133 5.25 -8.55 6.03
C ASN A 133 6.06 -8.85 4.77
N ILE A 134 6.21 -10.14 4.46
CA ILE A 134 6.96 -10.61 3.29
C ILE A 134 5.99 -11.30 2.33
N PHE A 135 6.02 -10.87 1.07
CA PHE A 135 5.17 -11.37 0.01
C PHE A 135 6.04 -11.96 -1.11
N PRO A 136 5.96 -13.28 -1.36
CA PRO A 136 6.68 -13.89 -2.45
C PRO A 136 6.09 -13.44 -3.79
N VAL A 137 6.95 -12.95 -4.67
CA VAL A 137 6.61 -12.56 -6.05
C VAL A 137 7.25 -13.57 -6.99
N PRO A 138 6.47 -14.44 -7.66
CA PRO A 138 7.02 -15.35 -8.65
C PRO A 138 7.65 -14.62 -9.84
N ALA A 139 8.59 -15.29 -10.50
CA ALA A 139 9.15 -14.79 -11.77
C ALA A 139 8.05 -14.54 -12.80
N LEU A 140 8.22 -13.48 -13.59
CA LEU A 140 7.32 -13.09 -14.68
C LEU A 140 5.88 -12.78 -14.23
N THR A 141 5.71 -12.34 -12.98
CA THR A 141 4.42 -11.92 -12.42
C THR A 141 4.46 -10.50 -11.86
N ASN A 142 3.28 -9.91 -11.70
CA ASN A 142 3.11 -8.60 -11.06
C ASN A 142 3.01 -8.73 -9.53
N PRO A 143 3.07 -7.62 -8.77
CA PRO A 143 2.89 -7.68 -7.32
C PRO A 143 1.61 -8.42 -6.94
N PRO A 144 1.64 -9.29 -5.91
CA PRO A 144 0.43 -9.88 -5.38
C PRO A 144 -0.40 -8.81 -4.65
N LEU A 145 -1.65 -9.16 -4.32
CA LEU A 145 -2.45 -8.36 -3.39
C LEU A 145 -1.81 -8.43 -2.00
N LEU A 146 -1.53 -7.28 -1.40
CA LEU A 146 -0.78 -7.20 -0.14
C LEU A 146 -1.74 -7.01 1.03
N ASP A 147 -1.73 -7.93 2.00
CA ASP A 147 -2.49 -7.76 3.23
C ASP A 147 -1.77 -6.77 4.17
N ILE A 148 -2.46 -5.68 4.46
CA ILE A 148 -1.98 -4.58 5.29
C ILE A 148 -2.97 -4.25 6.39
N THR A 149 -3.81 -5.22 6.77
CA THR A 149 -4.90 -5.04 7.74
C THR A 149 -4.41 -4.39 9.03
N ASP A 150 -3.24 -4.80 9.54
CA ASP A 150 -2.67 -4.23 10.76
C ASP A 150 -2.26 -2.76 10.60
N ALA A 151 -1.67 -2.38 9.47
CA ALA A 151 -1.31 -0.99 9.18
C ALA A 151 -2.56 -0.10 9.04
N CYS A 152 -3.59 -0.63 8.41
CA CYS A 152 -4.89 0.02 8.23
C CYS A 152 -5.58 0.25 9.59
N LYS A 153 -5.62 -0.77 10.46
CA LYS A 153 -6.19 -0.66 11.81
C LYS A 153 -5.41 0.26 12.72
N ALA A 154 -4.12 0.45 12.46
CA ALA A 154 -3.24 1.39 13.16
C ALA A 154 -3.22 2.79 12.53
N ALA A 155 -4.17 3.11 11.63
CA ALA A 155 -4.28 4.45 11.09
C ALA A 155 -4.46 5.51 12.19
N GLY A 156 -3.97 6.73 11.92
CA GLY A 156 -4.14 7.85 12.82
C GLY A 156 -5.60 8.24 13.00
N ASP A 157 -5.87 9.15 13.94
CA ASP A 157 -7.22 9.64 14.24
C ASP A 157 -7.91 10.30 13.02
N ASP A 158 -7.13 10.75 12.04
CA ASP A 158 -7.59 11.32 10.77
C ASP A 158 -7.79 10.27 9.66
N GLY A 159 -7.65 8.98 9.99
CA GLY A 159 -7.75 7.84 9.11
C GLY A 159 -6.54 7.65 8.18
N GLN A 160 -5.47 8.43 8.33
CA GLN A 160 -4.29 8.30 7.47
C GLN A 160 -3.30 7.27 8.01
N PHE A 161 -2.75 6.48 7.09
CA PHE A 161 -1.64 5.57 7.37
C PHE A 161 -0.74 5.46 6.14
N SER A 162 0.50 5.05 6.35
CA SER A 162 1.48 4.91 5.28
C SER A 162 2.23 3.61 5.44
N ILE A 163 2.62 3.02 4.31
CA ILE A 163 3.42 1.81 4.25
C ILE A 163 4.65 2.06 3.39
N TYR A 164 5.76 1.44 3.79
CA TYR A 164 6.92 1.25 2.93
C TYR A 164 6.74 -0.03 2.13
N ILE A 165 7.05 0.03 0.84
CA ILE A 165 7.32 -1.13 0.00
C ILE A 165 8.82 -1.21 -0.30
N GLY A 166 9.37 -2.41 -0.21
CA GLY A 166 10.76 -2.70 -0.47
C GLY A 166 10.93 -4.08 -1.10
N ALA A 167 12.18 -4.42 -1.41
CA ALA A 167 12.57 -5.79 -1.75
C ALA A 167 13.47 -6.31 -0.62
N GLU A 168 13.37 -7.59 -0.27
CA GLU A 168 14.34 -8.22 0.64
C GLU A 168 15.73 -8.30 -0.02
N PHE A 169 15.76 -8.55 -1.33
CA PHE A 169 16.96 -8.55 -2.15
C PHE A 169 16.64 -8.12 -3.59
N GLY A 170 17.58 -7.42 -4.23
CA GLY A 170 17.45 -7.00 -5.62
C GLY A 170 16.71 -5.67 -5.75
N SER A 171 16.10 -5.43 -6.91
CA SER A 171 15.42 -4.18 -7.22
C SER A 171 14.18 -4.38 -8.07
N PHE A 172 13.21 -3.49 -7.91
CA PHE A 172 12.05 -3.40 -8.81
C PHE A 172 11.63 -1.95 -9.03
N GLU A 173 10.84 -1.76 -10.08
CA GLU A 173 10.12 -0.52 -10.35
C GLU A 173 8.65 -0.85 -10.64
N ILE A 174 7.74 -0.09 -10.04
CA ILE A 174 6.31 -0.09 -10.34
C ILE A 174 5.86 1.30 -10.74
N TRP A 175 4.75 1.41 -11.47
CA TRP A 175 4.13 2.69 -11.77
C TRP A 175 3.62 3.39 -10.50
N SER A 176 3.69 4.73 -10.45
CA SER A 176 3.21 5.55 -9.33
C SER A 176 1.81 6.15 -9.59
N LYS A 177 1.24 6.81 -8.57
CA LYS A 177 0.10 7.74 -8.70
C LYS A 177 0.24 8.68 -9.90
N ASP A 178 1.38 9.36 -10.02
CA ASP A 178 1.57 10.42 -11.00
C ASP A 178 1.72 9.91 -12.44
N SER A 179 1.90 8.60 -12.61
CA SER A 179 1.76 7.94 -13.93
C SER A 179 0.30 7.70 -14.35
N GLY A 180 -0.68 8.04 -13.50
CA GLY A 180 -2.09 7.70 -13.67
C GLY A 180 -2.46 6.30 -13.16
N ASN A 181 -1.55 5.61 -12.47
CA ASN A 181 -1.75 4.27 -11.93
C ASN A 181 -1.53 4.26 -10.41
N PRO A 182 -2.38 4.90 -9.59
CA PRO A 182 -2.22 4.85 -8.14
C PRO A 182 -2.41 3.43 -7.62
N ALA A 183 -1.68 3.08 -6.55
CA ALA A 183 -2.01 1.90 -5.76
C ALA A 183 -3.43 2.05 -5.19
N VAL A 184 -4.17 0.94 -5.07
CA VAL A 184 -5.56 0.94 -4.62
C VAL A 184 -5.67 0.18 -3.30
N LEU A 185 -6.17 0.86 -2.28
CA LEU A 185 -6.58 0.28 -1.01
C LEU A 185 -7.99 -0.30 -1.15
N HIS A 186 -8.15 -1.56 -0.76
CA HIS A 186 -9.43 -2.24 -0.62
C HIS A 186 -9.69 -2.49 0.87
N ILE A 187 -10.82 -1.99 1.37
CA ILE A 187 -11.24 -2.11 2.76
C ILE A 187 -12.51 -2.95 2.81
N SER A 188 -12.49 -4.04 3.56
CA SER A 188 -13.68 -4.81 3.92
C SER A 188 -14.06 -4.49 5.36
N HIS A 189 -15.32 -4.21 5.61
CA HIS A 189 -15.84 -3.88 6.94
C HIS A 189 -17.29 -4.36 7.14
N ASP A 190 -17.67 -4.58 8.40
CA ASP A 190 -19.01 -5.03 8.79
C ASP A 190 -19.89 -3.89 9.31
#